data_AF-A0A7J7M9B4-F1
#
_entry.id   AF-A0A7J7M9B4-F1
#
_cell.length_a   1.000
_cell.length_b   1.000
_cell.length_c   1.000
_cell.angle_alpha   90.00
_cell.angle_beta   90.00
_cell.angle_gamma   90.00
#
_symmetry.space_group_name_H-M   'P 1'
#
loop_
_entity.id
_entity.type
_entity.pdbx_description
1 polymer ?
#
loop_
_entity_poly.entity_id
_entity_poly.type
_entity_poly.pdbx_seq_one_letter_code
_entity_poly.pdbx_strand_id
1 'polypeptide(L)' 'MQDKFIIKAGDFIRYHKKSTIWPGIKLAASINRPYMGWLVGNGANINLWRDTWATEIPLREYIEMP' A
#
# COMPACT_ATOMS: atom_id res chain seq x y z
N MET A 1 -6.89 13.25 7.62
CA MET A 1 -5.68 14.07 7.88
C MET A 1 -4.70 13.78 6.75
N GLN A 2 -4.59 14.66 5.75
CA GLN A 2 -3.67 14.47 4.61
C GLN A 2 -2.30 15.02 5.00
N ASP A 3 -1.33 14.14 5.24
CA ASP A 3 0.05 14.56 5.44
C ASP A 3 0.61 15.03 4.09
N LYS A 4 0.59 16.35 3.90
CA LYS A 4 1.17 17.06 2.75
C LYS A 4 2.64 16.65 2.58
N PHE A 5 2.95 16.02 1.46
CA PHE A 5 4.31 15.79 0.95
C PHE A 5 5.03 17.07 0.48
N ILE A 6 4.55 18.23 0.94
CA ILE A 6 4.97 19.55 0.47
C ILE A 6 5.54 20.28 1.69
N ILE A 7 6.79 20.71 1.62
CA ILE A 7 7.36 21.65 2.60
C ILE A 7 6.62 23.00 2.47
N LYS A 8 6.58 23.80 3.54
CA LYS A 8 5.81 25.07 3.62
C LYS A 8 6.08 26.06 2.47
N ALA A 9 7.15 25.88 1.69
CA ALA A 9 7.55 26.70 0.55
C ALA A 9 7.15 26.17 -0.84
N GLY A 10 6.42 25.06 -0.95
CA GLY A 10 5.96 24.53 -2.25
C GLY A 10 6.95 23.58 -2.96
N ASP A 11 8.14 23.37 -2.41
CA ASP A 11 9.11 22.42 -2.96
C ASP A 11 8.79 20.95 -2.60
N PHE A 12 9.15 20.05 -3.51
CA PHE A 12 9.06 18.61 -3.28
C PHE A 12 10.18 18.14 -2.34
N ILE A 13 9.85 17.24 -1.42
CA ILE A 13 10.81 16.64 -0.50
C ILE A 13 11.82 15.81 -1.32
N ARG A 14 13.09 16.24 -1.34
CA ARG A 14 14.20 15.53 -2.02
C ARG A 14 14.97 14.57 -1.11
N TYR A 15 14.61 14.46 0.16
CA TYR A 15 15.30 13.62 1.15
C TYR A 15 14.39 12.53 1.72
N HIS A 16 14.97 11.41 2.13
CA HIS A 16 14.23 10.34 2.79
C HIS A 16 13.73 10.80 4.18
N LYS A 17 12.42 11.04 4.32
CA LYS A 17 11.80 11.31 5.62
C LYS A 17 11.76 10.01 6.42
N LYS A 18 12.66 9.89 7.41
CA LYS A 18 12.70 8.73 8.31
C LYS A 18 11.37 8.66 9.09
N SER A 19 10.51 7.73 8.70
CA SER A 19 9.23 7.49 9.39
C SER A 19 9.51 6.91 10.78
N THR A 20 9.01 7.59 11.81
CA THR A 20 9.02 7.10 13.20
C THR A 20 7.99 5.98 13.42
N ILE A 21 7.04 5.83 12.49
CA ILE A 21 5.96 4.83 12.53
C ILE A 21 6.42 3.50 11.91
N TRP A 22 7.31 3.55 10.91
CA TRP A 22 7.78 2.38 10.17
C TRP A 22 8.40 1.27 11.05
N PRO A 23 9.17 1.58 12.11
CA PRO A 23 9.63 0.57 13.07
C PRO A 23 8.48 -0.18 13.73
N GLY A 24 7.42 0.51 14.14
CA GLY A 24 6.23 -0.10 14.74
C GLY A 24 5.47 -0.98 13.75
N ILE A 25 5.32 -0.53 12.50
CA ILE A 25 4.71 -1.33 11.43
C ILE A 25 5.53 -2.59 11.16
N LYS A 26 6.87 -2.50 11.12
CA LYS A 26 7.74 -3.67 10.96
C LYS A 26 7.57 -4.68 12.09
N LEU A 27 7.50 -4.20 13.33
CA LEU A 27 7.29 -5.06 14.50
C LEU A 27 5.94 -5.75 14.41
N ALA A 28 4.86 -5.01 14.18
CA ALA A 28 3.52 -5.56 14.02
C ALA A 28 3.46 -6.58 12.87
N ALA A 29 4.05 -6.27 11.72
CA ALA A 29 4.13 -7.19 10.59
C ALA A 29 4.89 -8.47 10.95
N SER A 30 6.01 -8.37 11.70
CA SER A 30 6.79 -9.56 12.10
C SER A 30 6.03 -10.49 13.04
N ILE A 31 5.25 -9.93 13.98
CA ILE A 31 4.43 -10.68 14.94
C ILE A 31 3.27 -11.38 14.22
N ASN A 32 2.65 -10.68 13.26
CA ASN A 32 1.49 -11.20 12.53
C ASN A 32 1.87 -12.10 11.35
N ARG A 33 3.12 -12.07 10.88
CA ARG A 33 3.59 -12.84 9.71
C ARG A 33 3.25 -14.33 9.73
N PRO A 34 3.36 -15.06 10.86
CA PRO A 34 2.98 -16.48 10.92
C PRO A 34 1.46 -16.72 10.78
N TYR A 35 0.66 -15.71 11.07
CA TYR A 35 -0.81 -15.75 11.03
C TYR A 35 -1.38 -15.10 9.77
N MET A 36 -0.54 -14.44 8.98
CA MET A 36 -0.89 -13.87 7.68
C MET A 36 -0.75 -14.95 6.61
N GLY A 37 -1.87 -15.37 6.04
CA GLY A 37 -1.89 -16.13 4.80
C GLY A 37 -1.81 -15.19 3.59
N TRP A 38 -1.09 -15.60 2.56
CA TRP A 38 -1.23 -14.97 1.25
C TRP A 38 -2.55 -15.43 0.64
N LEU A 39 -3.53 -14.54 0.55
CA LEU A 39 -4.80 -14.83 -0.14
C LEU A 39 -4.58 -15.24 -1.61
N VAL A 40 -3.43 -14.84 -2.17
CA VAL A 40 -3.09 -14.93 -3.58
C VAL A 40 -1.84 -15.80 -3.83
N GLY A 41 -1.45 -16.63 -2.86
CA GLY A 41 -0.30 -17.53 -2.98
C GLY A 41 1.04 -16.76 -3.08
N ASN A 42 1.84 -17.06 -4.10
CA ASN A 42 3.14 -16.41 -4.32
C ASN A 42 3.07 -15.15 -5.20
N GLY A 43 1.87 -14.77 -5.63
CA GLY A 43 1.64 -13.60 -6.45
C GLY A 43 2.10 -13.69 -7.92
N ALA A 44 2.65 -14.82 -8.36
CA ALA A 44 3.21 -14.94 -9.72
C ALA A 44 2.17 -14.80 -10.84
N ASN A 45 0.90 -15.10 -10.53
CA ASN A 45 -0.20 -15.11 -11.49
C ASN A 45 -1.24 -14.00 -11.24
N ILE A 46 -0.94 -13.01 -10.38
CA ILE A 46 -1.89 -11.93 -10.11
C ILE A 46 -1.83 -10.90 -11.23
N ASN A 47 -2.97 -10.60 -11.82
CA ASN A 47 -3.17 -9.41 -12.61
C ASN A 47 -3.73 -8.27 -11.76
N LEU A 48 -2.93 -7.22 -11.55
CA LEU A 48 -3.33 -6.05 -10.76
C LEU A 48 -4.69 -5.45 -11.19
N TRP A 49 -4.94 -5.41 -12.50
CA TRP A 49 -6.07 -4.67 -13.07
C TRP A 49 -7.33 -5.50 -13.26
N ARG A 50 -7.17 -6.81 -13.45
CA ARG A 50 -8.23 -7.71 -13.89
C ARG A 50 -8.69 -8.68 -12.81
N ASP A 51 -7.89 -8.92 -11.78
CA ASP A 51 -8.22 -9.89 -10.74
C ASP A 51 -8.84 -9.20 -9.52
N THR A 52 -9.74 -9.92 -8.85
CA THR A 52 -10.45 -9.50 -7.63
C THR A 52 -9.73 -9.94 -6.35
N TRP A 53 -8.40 -9.84 -6.34
CA TRP A 53 -7.59 -10.29 -5.20
C TRP A 53 -7.64 -9.34 -3.99
N ALA A 54 -7.96 -8.07 -4.20
CA ALA A 54 -7.97 -7.01 -3.18
C ALA A 54 -9.36 -6.42 -2.90
N THR A 55 -10.30 -6.55 -3.85
CA THR A 55 -11.57 -5.82 -3.91
C THR A 55 -12.66 -6.72 -4.48
N GLU A 56 -13.92 -6.32 -4.32
CA GLU A 56 -15.08 -7.07 -4.83
C GLU A 56 -15.14 -7.10 -6.36
N ILE A 57 -14.67 -6.02 -7.01
CA ILE A 57 -14.57 -5.89 -8.47
C ILE A 57 -13.13 -5.56 -8.88
N PRO A 58 -12.71 -5.86 -10.12
CA PRO A 58 -11.36 -5.54 -10.60
C PRO A 58 -11.02 -4.04 -10.51
N LEU A 59 -9.76 -3.71 -10.23
CA LEU A 59 -9.34 -2.31 -10.04
C LEU A 59 -9.65 -1.40 -11.23
N ARG A 60 -9.66 -1.92 -12.46
CA ARG A 60 -10.00 -1.14 -13.66
C ARG A 60 -11.41 -0.53 -13.60
N GLU A 61 -12.35 -1.20 -12.93
CA GLU A 61 -13.75 -0.77 -12.88
C GLU A 61 -13.95 0.44 -11.95
N TYR A 62 -13.06 0.63 -10.97
CA TYR A 62 -13.06 1.83 -10.12
C TYR A 62 -12.51 3.07 -10.84
N ILE A 63 -11.67 2.90 -11.86
CA ILE A 63 -11.06 4.01 -12.61
C ILE A 63 -11.97 4.46 -13.74
N GLU A 64 -12.80 3.56 -14.26
CA GLU A 64 -13.79 3.84 -15.30
C GLU A 64 -15.12 4.37 -14.74
N MET A 65 -15.24 4.57 -13.43
CA MET A 65 -16.39 5.27 -12.84
C MET A 65 -16.33 6.78 -13.20
N PRO A 66 -17.38 7.34 -13.83
CA PRO A 66 -17.46 8.77 -14.16
C PRO A 66 -17.50 9.69 -12.94
#